data_AF-A0A382NE11-F1
#
_entry.id   AF-A0A382NE11-F1
#
_cell.length_a   1.000
_cell.length_b   1.000
_cell.length_c   1.000
_cell.angle_alpha   90.00
_cell.angle_beta   90.00
_cell.angle_gamma   90.00
#
_symmetry.space_group_name_H-M   'P 1'
#
loop_
_entity.id
_entity.type
_entity.pdbx_description
1 polymer ?
#
loop_
_entity_poly.entity_id
_entity_poly.type
_entity_poly.pdbx_seq_one_letter_code
_entity_poly.pdbx_strand_id
1 'polypeptide(L)'
;MAQIIKHRRGTLANLSGVNLNNGEIGVVTSSVANIGDAALKSALVVGHTDGTNRLPVSRLSYGTAVPNLGGITGGANFNDLIHYDSDNYKLYRLNSGGNTDLDLTGAIAGR
;
A
#
# COMPACT_ATOMS: atom_id res chain seq x y z
N MET A 1 21.59 11.73 23.45
CA MET A 1 21.98 10.55 22.64
C MET A 1 20.77 10.09 21.85
N ALA A 2 20.92 9.85 20.55
CA ALA A 2 19.84 9.29 19.74
C ALA A 2 19.78 7.77 19.93
N GLN A 3 18.59 7.23 20.19
CA GLN A 3 18.38 5.79 20.28
C GLN A 3 18.13 5.22 18.87
N ILE A 4 18.89 4.20 18.48
CA ILE A 4 18.69 3.50 17.20
C ILE A 4 17.84 2.26 17.47
N ILE A 5 16.59 2.27 17.01
CA ILE A 5 15.68 1.12 17.08
C ILE A 5 15.53 0.55 15.67
N LYS A 6 15.79 -0.76 15.50
CA LYS A 6 15.56 -1.46 14.24
C LYS A 6 14.20 -2.16 14.30
N HIS A 7 13.33 -1.86 13.33
CA HIS A 7 12.06 -2.55 13.15
C HIS A 7 12.25 -3.90 12.43
N ARG A 8 11.28 -4.80 12.59
CA ARG A 8 11.15 -5.99 11.74
C ARG A 8 10.95 -5.53 10.29
N ARG A 9 11.72 -6.09 9.36
CA ARG A 9 11.78 -5.60 7.98
C ARG A 9 12.06 -6.72 6.98
N GLY A 10 11.59 -6.57 5.75
CA GLY A 10 11.81 -7.54 4.68
C GLY A 10 11.07 -7.18 3.40
N THR A 11 11.12 -8.07 2.41
CA THR A 11 10.26 -7.90 1.23
C THR A 11 8.78 -7.98 1.63
N LEU A 12 7.90 -7.42 0.81
CA LEU A 12 6.46 -7.52 1.03
C LEU A 12 6.02 -8.98 1.23
N ALA A 13 6.50 -9.91 0.40
CA ALA A 13 6.14 -11.32 0.48
C ALA A 13 6.56 -11.92 1.83
N ASN A 14 7.80 -11.65 2.27
CA ASN A 14 8.29 -12.13 3.56
C ASN A 14 7.50 -11.51 4.71
N LEU A 15 7.25 -10.20 4.67
CA LEU A 15 6.57 -9.50 5.76
C LEU A 15 5.06 -9.82 5.80
N SER A 16 4.45 -10.25 4.69
CA SER A 16 3.05 -10.70 4.66
C SER A 16 2.81 -11.98 5.48
N GLY A 17 3.83 -12.83 5.63
CA GLY A 17 3.77 -14.04 6.45
C GLY A 17 4.16 -13.81 7.92
N VAL A 18 4.44 -12.58 8.31
CA VAL A 18 4.87 -12.23 9.66
C VAL A 18 3.71 -11.61 10.43
N ASN A 19 3.32 -12.22 11.55
CA ASN A 19 2.33 -11.62 12.46
C ASN A 19 3.00 -10.51 13.29
N LEU A 20 2.69 -9.26 12.96
CA LEU A 20 3.01 -8.12 13.81
C LEU A 20 1.96 -8.02 14.91
N ASN A 21 2.37 -7.70 16.13
CA ASN A 21 1.39 -7.42 17.18
C ASN A 21 0.58 -6.16 16.82
N ASN A 22 -0.61 -6.02 17.38
CA ASN A 22 -1.42 -4.82 17.18
C ASN A 22 -0.61 -3.56 17.56
N GLY A 23 -0.45 -2.62 16.62
CA GLY A 23 0.34 -1.39 16.81
C GLY A 23 1.85 -1.55 16.61
N GLU A 24 2.35 -2.76 16.31
CA GLU A 24 3.76 -2.97 16.01
C GLU A 24 4.11 -2.50 14.60
N ILE A 25 5.26 -1.84 14.49
CA ILE A 25 5.76 -1.25 13.24
C ILE A 25 6.72 -2.22 12.54
N GLY A 26 6.42 -2.53 11.28
CA GLY A 26 7.30 -3.25 10.35
C GLY A 26 7.63 -2.42 9.10
N VAL A 27 8.75 -2.72 8.45
CA VAL A 27 9.23 -1.98 7.26
C VAL A 27 9.32 -2.90 6.06
N VAL A 28 8.55 -2.61 5.02
CA VAL A 28 8.72 -3.24 3.70
C VAL A 28 9.92 -2.59 3.03
N THR A 29 10.93 -3.38 2.67
CA THR A 29 12.19 -2.90 2.07
C THR A 29 12.23 -3.03 0.56
N SER A 30 11.29 -3.79 -0.01
CA SER A 30 11.02 -3.91 -1.44
C SER A 30 9.80 -4.80 -1.66
N SER A 31 9.20 -4.74 -2.85
CA SER A 31 8.32 -5.79 -3.34
C SER A 31 8.89 -6.37 -4.63
N VAL A 32 8.98 -7.70 -4.71
CA VAL A 32 9.27 -8.42 -5.97
C VAL A 32 8.02 -8.51 -6.86
N ALA A 33 6.83 -8.34 -6.28
CA ALA A 33 5.59 -8.18 -7.01
C ALA A 33 5.36 -6.68 -7.25
N ASN A 34 5.27 -6.25 -8.49
CA ASN A 34 4.95 -4.87 -8.80
C ASN A 34 3.56 -4.52 -8.22
N ILE A 35 3.42 -3.36 -7.60
CA ILE A 35 2.09 -2.79 -7.31
C ILE A 35 1.73 -2.01 -8.59
N GLY A 36 1.13 -2.69 -9.57
CA GLY A 36 0.91 -2.16 -10.93
C GLY A 36 2.21 -2.12 -11.73
N ASP A 37 2.57 -0.98 -12.31
CA ASP A 37 3.84 -0.80 -13.04
C ASP A 37 4.99 -0.36 -12.13
N ALA A 38 4.70 0.02 -10.88
CA ALA A 38 5.69 0.55 -9.95
C ALA A 38 6.13 -0.52 -8.94
N ALA A 39 7.45 -0.73 -8.84
CA ALA A 39 8.03 -1.46 -7.73
C ALA A 39 7.83 -0.66 -6.44
N LEU A 40 7.16 -1.25 -5.44
CA LEU A 40 7.11 -0.68 -4.10
C LEU A 40 8.53 -0.68 -3.52
N LYS A 41 9.16 0.50 -3.49
CA LYS A 41 10.54 0.64 -3.01
C LYS A 41 10.64 0.50 -1.49
N SER A 42 9.73 1.10 -0.75
CA SER A 42 9.61 0.91 0.70
C SER A 42 8.24 1.36 1.19
N ALA A 43 7.77 0.77 2.31
CA ALA A 43 6.55 1.19 2.98
C ALA A 43 6.58 0.85 4.48
N LEU A 44 5.78 1.56 5.25
CA LEU A 44 5.53 1.25 6.66
C LEU A 44 4.28 0.36 6.77
N VAL A 45 4.40 -0.74 7.49
CA VAL A 45 3.24 -1.54 7.90
C VAL A 45 3.03 -1.48 9.40
N VAL A 46 1.78 -1.60 9.83
CA VAL A 46 1.41 -1.72 11.24
C VAL A 46 0.54 -2.94 11.43
N GLY A 47 0.89 -3.77 12.43
CA GLY A 47 0.09 -4.92 12.82
C GLY A 47 -1.28 -4.52 13.34
N HIS A 48 -2.28 -5.34 13.04
CA HIS A 48 -3.67 -5.08 13.44
C HIS A 48 -4.26 -6.22 14.27
N THR A 49 -5.38 -5.95 14.95
CA THR A 49 -6.05 -6.92 15.85
C THR A 49 -6.62 -8.13 15.13
N ASP A 50 -6.82 -8.07 13.81
CA ASP A 50 -7.33 -9.17 12.97
C ASP A 50 -6.21 -10.11 12.49
N GLY A 51 -4.96 -9.90 12.96
CA GLY A 51 -3.80 -10.70 12.55
C GLY A 51 -3.22 -10.30 11.19
N THR A 52 -3.75 -9.25 10.55
CA THR A 52 -3.20 -8.71 9.29
C THR A 52 -2.23 -7.56 9.53
N ASN A 53 -1.37 -7.31 8.54
CA ASN A 53 -0.51 -6.13 8.49
C ASN A 53 -1.13 -5.11 7.54
N ARG A 54 -1.41 -3.89 8.04
CA ARG A 54 -1.96 -2.80 7.22
C ARG A 54 -0.84 -1.88 6.75
N LEU A 55 -1.02 -1.20 5.63
CA LEU A 55 -0.12 -0.15 5.12
C LEU A 55 -0.65 1.24 5.48
N PRO A 56 -0.47 1.74 6.72
CA PRO A 56 -1.02 3.04 7.13
C PRO A 56 -0.29 4.24 6.53
N VAL A 57 0.96 4.07 6.09
CA VAL A 57 1.78 5.17 5.57
C VAL A 57 2.49 4.71 4.30
N SER A 58 1.75 4.75 3.20
CA SER A 58 2.28 4.58 1.86
C SER A 58 2.43 5.95 1.22
N ARG A 59 3.49 6.13 0.42
CA ARG A 59 3.53 7.27 -0.51
C ARG A 59 2.40 7.09 -1.52
N LEU A 60 1.91 8.19 -2.09
CA LEU A 60 1.03 8.13 -3.25
C LEU A 60 1.68 7.23 -4.32
N SER A 61 0.98 6.15 -4.68
CA SER A 61 1.38 5.30 -5.80
C SER A 61 1.05 6.02 -7.09
N TYR A 62 1.85 5.87 -8.14
CA TYR A 62 1.56 6.48 -9.45
C TYR A 62 2.19 5.67 -10.58
N GLY A 63 1.59 5.73 -11.76
CA GLY A 63 2.05 5.03 -12.95
C GLY A 63 1.07 5.18 -14.11
N THR A 64 1.42 4.57 -15.25
CA THR A 64 0.62 4.58 -16.48
C THR A 64 -0.49 3.52 -16.49
N ALA A 65 -0.38 2.48 -15.65
CA ALA A 65 -1.43 1.48 -15.48
C ALA A 65 -1.88 1.35 -14.03
N VAL A 66 -3.19 1.17 -13.85
CA VAL A 66 -3.80 0.93 -12.56
C VAL A 66 -3.48 -0.49 -12.05
N PRO A 67 -2.88 -0.65 -10.85
CA PRO A 67 -2.61 -1.96 -10.27
C PRO A 67 -3.86 -2.83 -10.11
N ASN A 68 -3.82 -4.08 -10.59
CA ASN A 68 -4.82 -5.08 -10.22
C ASN A 68 -4.33 -5.88 -9.02
N LEU A 69 -4.96 -5.68 -7.85
CA LEU A 69 -4.59 -6.39 -6.62
C LEU A 69 -5.18 -7.81 -6.53
N GLY A 70 -6.16 -8.14 -7.38
CA GLY A 70 -6.84 -9.43 -7.37
C GLY A 70 -5.88 -10.58 -7.71
N GLY A 71 -5.85 -11.62 -6.89
CA GLY A 71 -5.00 -12.79 -7.09
C GLY A 71 -3.50 -12.59 -6.78
N ILE A 72 -3.09 -11.38 -6.37
CA ILE A 72 -1.71 -11.11 -5.92
C ILE A 72 -1.53 -11.55 -4.46
N THR A 73 -0.52 -12.38 -4.18
CA THR A 73 -0.13 -12.74 -2.81
C THR A 73 0.21 -11.48 -2.00
N GLY A 74 -0.52 -11.24 -0.91
CA GLY A 74 -0.39 -10.02 -0.11
C GLY A 74 -1.07 -8.78 -0.70
N GLY A 75 -1.84 -8.92 -1.79
CA GLY A 75 -2.57 -7.82 -2.44
C GLY A 75 -3.58 -7.15 -1.51
N ALA A 76 -4.23 -7.92 -0.63
CA ALA A 76 -5.15 -7.39 0.38
C ALA A 76 -4.50 -6.39 1.35
N ASN A 77 -3.17 -6.45 1.54
CA ASN A 77 -2.45 -5.49 2.39
C ASN A 77 -2.41 -4.08 1.79
N PHE A 78 -2.68 -3.95 0.47
CA PHE A 78 -2.75 -2.69 -0.28
C PHE A 78 -4.18 -2.20 -0.52
N ASN A 79 -5.17 -2.87 0.08
CA ASN A 79 -6.52 -2.34 0.06
C ASN A 79 -6.53 -0.94 0.65
N ASP A 80 -7.24 -0.05 -0.04
CA ASP A 80 -7.36 1.37 0.25
C ASP A 80 -6.09 2.21 0.02
N LEU A 81 -5.04 1.64 -0.58
CA LEU A 81 -3.92 2.43 -1.12
C LEU A 81 -4.43 3.37 -2.21
N ILE A 82 -4.00 4.63 -2.16
CA ILE A 82 -4.27 5.61 -3.20
C ILE A 82 -3.23 5.51 -4.32
N HIS A 83 -3.70 5.45 -5.57
CA HIS A 83 -2.89 5.39 -6.78
C HIS A 83 -3.34 6.44 -7.80
N TYR A 84 -2.39 7.15 -8.42
CA TYR A 84 -2.65 8.08 -9.51
C TYR A 84 -2.26 7.46 -10.85
N ASP A 85 -3.25 7.27 -11.72
CA ASP A 85 -3.06 6.89 -13.11
C ASP A 85 -2.70 8.13 -13.93
N SER A 86 -1.46 8.20 -14.40
CA SER A 86 -0.95 9.33 -15.17
C SER A 86 -1.40 9.36 -16.62
N ASP A 87 -1.88 8.25 -17.18
CA ASP A 87 -2.37 8.18 -18.56
C ASP A 87 -3.81 8.66 -18.64
N ASN A 88 -4.64 8.22 -17.68
CA ASN A 88 -6.05 8.58 -17.64
C ASN A 88 -6.35 9.78 -16.76
N TYR A 89 -5.35 10.31 -16.04
CA TYR A 89 -5.47 11.43 -15.11
C TYR A 89 -6.49 11.18 -14.00
N LYS A 90 -6.49 9.96 -13.45
CA LYS A 90 -7.48 9.50 -12.47
C LYS A 90 -6.84 9.07 -11.17
N LEU A 91 -7.51 9.38 -10.06
CA LEU A 91 -7.11 8.90 -8.74
C LEU A 91 -7.92 7.66 -8.40
N TYR A 92 -7.27 6.59 -8.02
CA TYR A 92 -7.90 5.33 -7.66
C TYR A 92 -7.66 5.00 -6.20
N ARG A 93 -8.69 4.46 -5.56
CA ARG A 93 -8.55 3.64 -4.36
C ARG A 93 -8.43 2.19 -4.79
N LEU A 94 -7.29 1.59 -4.51
CA LEU A 94 -7.04 0.20 -4.88
C LEU A 94 -7.80 -0.77 -3.97
N ASN A 95 -8.30 -1.86 -4.53
CA ASN A 95 -8.91 -2.93 -3.75
C ASN A 95 -8.79 -4.29 -4.46
N SER A 96 -8.55 -5.36 -3.70
CA SER A 96 -8.51 -6.74 -4.19
C SER A 96 -9.82 -7.20 -4.85
N GLY A 97 -10.96 -6.58 -4.50
CA GLY A 97 -12.27 -6.81 -5.11
C GLY A 97 -12.57 -5.92 -6.33
N GLY A 98 -11.66 -5.04 -6.73
CA GLY A 98 -11.84 -4.10 -7.83
C GLY A 98 -11.59 -2.65 -7.41
N ASN A 99 -10.84 -1.92 -8.21
CA ASN A 99 -10.46 -0.55 -7.90
C ASN A 99 -11.65 0.41 -8.03
N THR A 100 -11.67 1.45 -7.19
CA THR A 100 -12.65 2.54 -7.26
C THR A 100 -11.99 3.78 -7.85
N ASP A 101 -12.57 4.33 -8.92
CA ASP A 101 -12.24 5.66 -9.43
C ASP A 101 -12.76 6.72 -8.44
N LEU A 102 -11.86 7.55 -7.91
CA LEU A 102 -12.18 8.60 -6.95
C LEU A 102 -12.38 9.92 -7.71
N ASP A 103 -13.62 10.16 -8.15
CA ASP A 103 -13.99 11.47 -8.68
C ASP A 103 -14.10 12.50 -7.55
N LEU A 104 -13.11 13.39 -7.48
CA LEU A 104 -13.04 14.47 -6.50
C LEU A 104 -13.59 15.80 -7.02
N THR A 105 -14.11 15.85 -8.25
CA THR A 105 -14.51 17.10 -8.93
C THR A 105 -15.49 17.91 -8.08
N GLY A 106 -16.55 17.27 -7.57
CA GLY A 106 -17.54 17.94 -6.72
C GLY A 106 -17.00 18.40 -5.36
N ALA A 107 -15.98 17.71 -4.82
CA ALA A 107 -15.37 18.05 -3.53
C ALA A 107 -14.39 19.23 -3.64
N ILE A 108 -13.81 19.45 -4.82
CA ILE A 108 -12.81 20.51 -5.07
C ILE A 108 -13.47 21.76 -5.69
N ALA A 109 -14.50 21.58 -6.53
CA ALA A 109 -15.15 22.68 -7.26
C ALA A 109 -15.80 23.75 -6.38
N GLY A 110 -16.09 23.45 -5.11
CA GLY A 110 -16.67 24.37 -4.13
C GLY A 110 -15.67 25.03 -3.18
N ARG A 111 -14.38 25.04 -3.51
CA ARG A 111 -13.32 25.68 -2.69
C ARG A 111 -12.85 27.01 -3.27
#